data_AF-A0A9Q0JJF2-F1
#
_entry.id   AF-A0A9Q0JJF2-F1
#
_cell.length_a   1.000
_cell.length_b   1.000
_cell.length_c   1.000
_cell.angle_alpha   90.00
_cell.angle_beta   90.00
_cell.angle_gamma   90.00
#
_symmetry.space_group_name_H-M   'P 1'
#
loop_
_entity.id
_entity.type
_entity.pdbx_description
1 polymer ?
#
loop_
_entity_poly.entity_id
_entity_poly.type
_entity_poly.pdbx_seq_one_letter_code
_entity_poly.pdbx_strand_id
1 'polypeptide(L)' 'MNAGQTFTIEPMVNAGVWRDRMWPDGWTAVTADGKRSAQFEHTLLVIVSSVWPLVNVINAGFEYLSSKQESCILILA' A
#
# COMPACT_ATOMS: atom_id res chain seq x y z
N MET A 1 9.83 -4.00 13.22
CA MET A 1 8.48 -4.56 13.27
C MET A 1 8.41 -5.43 14.51
N ASN A 2 7.44 -5.16 15.38
CA ASN A 2 7.21 -5.91 16.61
C ASN A 2 5.88 -6.66 16.47
N ALA A 3 5.77 -7.84 17.07
CA ALA A 3 4.52 -8.58 17.05
C ALA A 3 3.38 -7.81 17.76
N GLY A 4 2.17 -7.97 17.24
CA GLY A 4 0.99 -7.20 17.63
C GLY A 4 0.86 -5.83 16.97
N GLN A 5 1.85 -5.39 16.16
CA GLN A 5 1.72 -4.16 15.38
C GLN A 5 0.82 -4.36 14.17
N THR A 6 -0.07 -3.41 13.91
CA THR A 6 -0.88 -3.33 12.70
C THR A 6 -0.45 -2.11 11.88
N PHE A 7 -0.22 -2.29 10.58
CA PHE A 7 0.20 -1.21 9.68
C PHE A 7 -0.30 -1.45 8.26
N THR A 8 -0.28 -0.41 7.41
CA THR A 8 -0.68 -0.49 6.01
C THR A 8 0.55 -0.64 5.11
N ILE A 9 0.38 -1.39 4.03
CA ILE A 9 1.27 -1.32 2.86
C ILE A 9 0.39 -0.82 1.71
N GLU A 10 0.65 0.42 1.27
CA GLU A 10 -0.19 1.14 0.32
C GLU A 10 0.61 1.78 -0.85
N PRO A 11 1.29 0.98 -1.69
CA PRO A 11 2.10 1.53 -2.77
C PRO A 11 1.25 2.28 -3.80
N MET A 12 1.70 3.47 -4.17
CA MET A 12 1.23 4.22 -5.33
C MET A 12 2.27 4.12 -6.45
N VAL A 13 1.84 3.72 -7.65
CA VAL A 13 2.71 3.58 -8.82
C VAL A 13 2.24 4.53 -9.92
N ASN A 14 3.15 5.36 -10.40
CA ASN A 14 2.86 6.37 -11.43
C ASN A 14 3.43 5.91 -12.77
N ALA A 15 2.67 6.14 -13.86
CA ALA A 15 3.18 5.93 -15.23
C ALA A 15 4.23 6.98 -15.66
N GLY A 16 4.42 8.02 -14.86
CA GLY A 16 5.25 9.18 -15.13
C GLY A 16 6.22 9.48 -14.00
N VAL A 17 6.22 10.73 -13.55
CA VAL A 17 7.05 11.17 -12.42
C VAL A 17 6.43 10.81 -11.06
N TRP A 18 7.26 10.66 -10.03
CA TRP A 18 6.80 10.41 -8.66
C TRP A 18 6.29 11.67 -7.95
N ARG A 19 6.62 12.87 -8.48
CA ARG A 19 6.20 14.15 -7.88
C ARG A 19 4.70 14.35 -8.02
N ASP A 20 4.09 14.88 -6.98
CA ASP A 20 2.67 15.21 -6.89
C ASP A 20 2.42 16.73 -6.80
N ARG A 21 1.15 17.11 -6.91
CA ARG A 21 0.61 18.45 -6.60
C ARG A 21 -0.75 18.30 -5.95
N MET A 22 -1.08 19.19 -5.02
CA MET A 22 -2.39 19.26 -4.40
C MET A 22 -3.28 20.26 -5.14
N TRP A 23 -4.52 19.88 -5.42
CA TRP A 23 -5.52 20.79 -5.99
C TRP A 23 -5.97 21.86 -4.98
N PRO A 24 -6.63 22.94 -5.45
CA PRO A 24 -7.13 24.00 -4.58
C PRO A 24 -8.18 23.54 -3.55
N ASP A 25 -8.73 22.33 -3.70
CA ASP A 25 -9.64 21.72 -2.73
C ASP A 25 -8.94 21.28 -1.44
N GLY A 26 -7.61 21.24 -1.42
CA GLY A 26 -6.81 20.84 -0.26
C GLY A 26 -6.77 19.33 0.01
N TRP A 27 -7.26 18.51 -0.94
CA TRP A 27 -7.37 17.05 -0.76
C TRP A 27 -6.88 16.25 -1.96
N THR A 28 -7.20 16.68 -3.18
CA THR A 28 -6.91 15.87 -4.36
C THR A 28 -5.43 15.99 -4.71
N ALA A 29 -4.69 14.88 -4.52
CA ALA A 29 -3.30 14.75 -4.92
C ALA A 29 -3.23 14.16 -6.33
N VAL A 30 -2.59 14.89 -7.26
CA VAL A 30 -2.41 14.48 -8.65
C VAL A 30 -0.94 14.41 -9.03
N THR A 31 -0.59 13.64 -10.05
CA THR A 31 0.79 13.59 -10.55
C THR A 31 1.18 14.93 -11.17
N ALA A 32 2.41 15.39 -10.93
CA ALA A 32 2.87 16.68 -11.44
C ALA A 32 2.95 16.75 -12.98
N ASP A 33 2.89 15.60 -13.66
CA ASP A 33 2.87 15.46 -15.12
C ASP A 33 1.50 15.02 -15.69
N GLY A 34 0.48 14.87 -14.85
CA GLY A 34 -0.90 14.53 -15.25
C GLY A 34 -1.09 13.11 -15.81
N LYS A 35 -0.10 12.22 -15.65
CA LYS A 35 -0.22 10.82 -16.07
C LYS A 35 -0.90 9.97 -15.00
N ARG A 36 -1.44 8.82 -15.43
CA ARG A 36 -2.16 7.86 -14.57
C ARG A 36 -1.29 7.39 -13.39
N SER A 37 -1.94 7.27 -12.24
CA SER A 37 -1.44 6.58 -11.06
C SER A 37 -2.38 5.43 -10.69
N ALA A 38 -1.85 4.41 -10.01
CA ALA A 38 -2.61 3.31 -9.46
C ALA A 38 -2.11 3.01 -8.05
N GLN A 39 -3.04 2.64 -7.16
CA GLN A 39 -2.74 2.27 -5.79
C GLN A 39 -3.43 0.96 -5.42
N PHE A 40 -2.76 0.20 -4.57
CA PHE A 40 -3.36 -0.89 -3.81
C PHE A 40 -2.97 -0.74 -2.35
N GLU A 41 -3.82 -1.19 -1.45
CA GLU A 41 -3.59 -1.09 -0.02
C GLU A 41 -4.02 -2.37 0.68
N HIS A 42 -3.16 -2.88 1.57
CA HIS A 42 -3.52 -3.90 2.54
C HIS A 42 -3.14 -3.46 3.96
N THR A 43 -4.00 -3.77 4.91
CA THR A 43 -3.69 -3.69 6.34
C THR A 43 -3.16 -5.03 6.83
N LEU A 44 -2.00 -5.02 7.48
CA LEU A 44 -1.31 -6.22 7.95
C LEU A 44 -1.15 -6.19 9.47
N LEU A 45 -1.32 -7.36 10.11
CA LEU A 45 -0.98 -7.61 11.51
C LEU A 45 0.32 -8.42 11.58
N VAL A 46 1.31 -7.91 12.33
CA VAL A 46 2.55 -8.63 12.61
C VAL A 46 2.30 -9.69 13.68
N ILE A 47 2.51 -10.97 13.35
CA ILE A 47 2.45 -12.07 14.32
C ILE A 47 3.86 -12.64 14.57
N VAL A 48 4.07 -13.25 15.75
CA VAL A 48 5.28 -14.05 15.99
C VAL A 48 5.08 -15.41 15.33
N SER A 49 5.82 -15.70 14.26
CA SER A 49 5.85 -17.06 13.72
C SER A 49 6.86 -17.91 14.51
N SER A 50 6.37 -18.98 15.13
CA SER A 50 7.19 -20.03 15.76
C SER A 50 7.60 -21.14 14.77
N VAL A 51 7.26 -21.00 13.48
CA VAL A 51 7.44 -22.02 12.43
C VAL A 51 8.23 -21.39 11.26
N TRP A 52 9.53 -21.72 11.17
CA TRP A 52 10.49 -21.64 10.03
C TRP A 52 11.37 -20.38 9.76
N PRO A 53 12.72 -20.54 9.72
CA PRO A 53 13.68 -19.58 9.14
C PRO A 53 14.16 -19.89 7.69
N LEU A 54 13.52 -20.79 6.94
CA LEU A 54 14.04 -21.31 5.64
C LEU A 54 13.07 -21.30 4.45
N VAL A 55 11.93 -20.61 4.51
CA VAL A 55 11.06 -20.42 3.33
C VAL A 55 11.06 -18.95 2.94
N ASN A 56 11.35 -18.71 1.65
CA ASN A 56 11.49 -17.42 0.99
C ASN A 56 10.66 -16.26 1.60
N VAL A 57 11.35 -15.16 1.82
CA VAL A 57 10.98 -13.86 2.46
C VAL A 57 9.69 -13.19 1.92
N ILE A 58 9.00 -13.79 0.96
CA ILE A 58 7.73 -13.29 0.41
C ILE A 58 6.52 -13.75 1.22
N ASN A 59 6.65 -14.81 2.04
CA ASN A 59 5.62 -15.26 2.98
C ASN A 59 6.08 -15.03 4.43
N ALA A 60 6.54 -13.82 4.77
CA ALA A 60 6.68 -13.45 6.17
C ALA A 60 5.31 -13.63 6.84
N GLY A 61 5.28 -14.23 8.05
CA GLY A 61 4.06 -14.58 8.77
C GLY A 61 3.14 -13.39 9.03
N PHE A 62 2.33 -13.05 8.04
CA PHE A 62 1.25 -12.09 8.09
C PHE A 62 -0.02 -12.91 7.92
N GLU A 63 -0.84 -12.96 8.97
CA GLU A 63 -2.18 -13.48 8.81
C GLU A 63 -2.98 -12.40 8.08
N TYR A 64 -3.45 -12.73 6.88
CA TYR A 64 -4.18 -11.81 6.03
C TYR A 64 -5.54 -11.57 6.69
N LEU A 65 -5.70 -10.43 7.38
CA LEU A 65 -7.01 -9.92 7.75
C LEU A 65 -7.71 -9.47 6.46
N SER A 66 -8.26 -10.44 5.72
CA SER A 66 -9.10 -10.23 4.52
C SER A 66 -10.42 -9.60 4.96
N SER A 67 -10.37 -8.35 5.38
CA SER A 67 -11.51 -7.45 5.33
C SER A 67 -11.35 -6.67 4.03
N LYS A 68 -12.08 -7.10 2.98
CA LYS A 68 -12.12 -6.47 1.65
C LYS A 68 -11.91 -4.94 1.71
N GLN A 69 -10.80 -4.46 1.16
CA GLN A 69 -10.71 -3.11 0.60
C GLN A 69 -9.96 -3.19 -0.72
N GLU A 70 -10.68 -3.63 -1.76
CA GLU A 70 -10.30 -3.38 -3.14
C GLU A 70 -10.57 -1.92 -3.47
N SER A 71 -9.78 -0.99 -2.90
CA SER A 71 -9.76 0.40 -3.37
C SER A 71 -8.71 0.48 -4.47
N CYS A 72 -9.05 -0.03 -5.66
CA CYS A 72 -8.32 0.31 -6.87
C CYS A 72 -8.69 1.77 -7.19
N ILE A 73 -8.07 2.71 -6.46
CA ILE A 73 -8.20 4.13 -6.75
C ILE A 73 -7.32 4.39 -7.97
N LEU A 74 -7.95 4.40 -9.13
CA LEU A 74 -7.37 4.98 -10.33
C LEU A 74 -7.48 6.50 -10.13
N ILE A 75 -6.47 7.12 -9.50
CA ILE A 75 -6.41 8.59 -9.41
C ILE A 75 -6.21 9.08 -10.84
N LEU A 76 -7.32 9.47 -11.48
CA LEU A 76 -7.32 10.09 -12.79
C LEU A 76 -6.84 11.53 -12.63
N ALA A 77 -5.71 11.80 -13.29
CA ALA A 77 -5.21 13.08 -13.82
C ALA A 77 -5.33 14.34 -12.95
#